data_AF-L1J452-F1
#
_entry.id   AF-L1J452-F1
#
_cell.length_a   1.000
_cell.length_b   1.000
_cell.length_c   1.000
_cell.angle_alpha   90.00
_cell.angle_beta   90.00
_cell.angle_gamma   90.00
#
_symmetry.space_group_name_H-M   'P 1'
#
loop_
_entity.id
_entity.type
_entity.pdbx_description
1 polymer ?
#
loop_
_entity_poly.entity_id
_entity_poly.type
_entity_poly.pdbx_seq_one_letter_code
_entity_poly.pdbx_strand_id
1 'polypeptide(L)'
;MWITHLLSVSPNNGFATYSNHRSAINSFFRDFQKDLPVEFKNALQEFYVGLKKDLNQMDATGVLKITTGKEPMSMTTYRLFCKTMMFSDKRNYIFARTFLIICWNLMCRAGNAESIQFNHMCWNEDHLQIFFAHSKTD
;
A
#
# COMPACT_ATOMS: atom_id res chain seq x y z
N MET A 1 16.08 -26.14 -7.93
CA MET A 1 16.63 -25.14 -8.88
C MET A 1 15.57 -24.08 -9.29
N TRP A 2 14.59 -23.75 -8.45
CA TRP A 2 13.57 -22.72 -8.75
C TRP A 2 13.69 -21.52 -7.80
N ILE A 3 14.28 -21.78 -6.63
CA ILE A 3 14.59 -20.80 -5.57
C ILE A 3 15.62 -19.76 -6.05
N THR A 4 16.64 -20.19 -6.80
CA THR A 4 17.62 -19.31 -7.43
C THR A 4 17.01 -18.44 -8.53
N HIS A 5 15.97 -18.93 -9.22
CA HIS A 5 15.27 -18.16 -10.24
C HIS A 5 14.44 -17.03 -9.62
N LEU A 6 13.74 -17.29 -8.51
CA LEU A 6 12.97 -16.28 -7.78
C LEU A 6 13.83 -15.12 -7.25
N LEU A 7 15.05 -15.41 -6.78
CA LEU A 7 16.01 -14.38 -6.36
C LEU A 7 16.60 -13.60 -7.54
N SER A 8 16.75 -14.24 -8.71
CA SER A 8 17.26 -13.58 -9.92
C SER A 8 16.28 -12.63 -10.60
N VAL A 9 14.98 -12.80 -10.35
CA VAL A 9 13.92 -12.03 -11.03
C VAL A 9 13.68 -10.65 -10.42
N SER A 10 14.10 -10.39 -9.17
CA SER A 10 14.09 -9.01 -8.64
C SER A 10 15.02 -8.83 -7.43
N PRO A 11 16.24 -8.31 -7.64
CA PRO A 11 17.19 -8.00 -6.57
C PRO A 11 16.69 -6.94 -5.56
N ASN A 12 15.64 -6.19 -5.90
CA ASN A 12 15.15 -5.04 -5.13
C ASN A 12 13.75 -5.24 -4.50
N ASN A 13 13.20 -6.45 -4.55
CA ASN A 13 11.91 -6.72 -3.93
C ASN A 13 12.09 -6.89 -2.41
N GLY A 14 11.43 -6.05 -1.62
CA GLY A 14 11.41 -6.20 -0.16
C GLY A 14 10.68 -7.48 0.29
N PHE A 15 10.92 -7.90 1.53
CA PHE A 15 10.30 -9.09 2.13
C PHE A 15 8.77 -9.15 1.95
N ALA A 16 8.11 -7.99 1.99
CA ALA A 16 6.66 -7.87 1.79
C ALA A 16 6.20 -8.43 0.44
N THR A 17 6.97 -8.23 -0.63
CA THR A 17 6.65 -8.76 -1.97
C THR A 17 6.72 -10.28 -2.00
N TYR A 18 7.75 -10.85 -1.38
CA TYR A 18 7.88 -12.30 -1.25
C TYR A 18 6.74 -12.89 -0.39
N SER A 19 6.38 -12.24 0.71
CA SER A 19 5.22 -12.64 1.52
C SER A 19 3.91 -12.65 0.71
N ASN A 20 3.72 -11.67 -0.18
CA ASN A 20 2.57 -11.64 -1.09
C ASN A 20 2.60 -12.79 -2.10
N HIS A 21 3.76 -13.14 -2.66
CA HIS A 21 3.89 -14.31 -3.53
C HIS A 21 3.50 -15.61 -2.82
N ARG A 22 3.92 -15.78 -1.56
CA ARG A 22 3.50 -16.92 -0.73
C ARG A 22 1.99 -17.02 -0.60
N SER A 23 1.35 -15.90 -0.26
CA SER A 23 -0.10 -15.82 -0.10
C SER A 23 -0.84 -16.10 -1.39
N ALA A 24 -0.32 -15.62 -2.52
CA ALA A 24 -0.87 -15.89 -3.85
C ALA A 24 -0.79 -17.39 -4.21
N ILE A 25 0.33 -18.06 -3.93
CA ILE A 25 0.47 -19.51 -4.13
C ILE A 25 -0.57 -20.27 -3.29
N ASN A 26 -0.72 -19.92 -2.01
CA ASN A 26 -1.72 -20.56 -1.16
C ASN A 26 -3.16 -20.32 -1.66
N SER A 27 -3.48 -19.11 -2.13
CA SER A 27 -4.80 -18.82 -2.71
C SER A 27 -5.03 -19.63 -3.97
N PHE A 28 -4.04 -19.70 -4.86
CA PHE A 28 -4.13 -20.47 -6.11
C PHE A 28 -4.51 -21.93 -5.83
N PHE A 29 -3.82 -22.61 -4.91
CA PHE A 29 -4.15 -24.00 -4.57
C PHE A 29 -5.54 -24.15 -3.96
N ARG A 30 -5.95 -23.20 -3.11
CA ARG A 30 -7.31 -23.15 -2.54
C ARG A 30 -8.38 -22.95 -3.62
N ASP A 31 -8.12 -22.12 -4.63
CA ASP A 31 -9.05 -21.84 -5.73
C ASP A 31 -9.27 -23.11 -6.59
N PHE A 32 -8.27 -23.98 -6.69
CA PHE A 32 -8.38 -25.31 -7.30
C PHE A 32 -8.89 -26.41 -6.36
N GLN A 33 -9.29 -26.07 -5.13
CA GLN A 33 -9.70 -27.02 -4.09
C GLN A 33 -8.67 -28.14 -3.84
N LYS A 34 -7.38 -27.82 -4.01
CA LYS A 34 -6.28 -28.75 -3.78
C LYS A 34 -5.47 -28.30 -2.58
N ASP A 35 -5.10 -29.25 -1.73
CA ASP A 35 -4.15 -28.98 -0.67
C ASP A 35 -2.75 -28.80 -1.23
N LEU A 36 -2.04 -27.83 -0.68
CA LEU A 36 -0.64 -27.62 -1.00
C LEU A 36 0.15 -28.84 -0.47
N PRO A 37 0.93 -29.55 -1.31
CA PRO A 37 1.72 -30.69 -0.86
C PRO A 37 2.59 -30.33 0.35
N VAL A 38 2.58 -31.16 1.39
CA VAL A 38 3.22 -30.88 2.69
C VAL A 38 4.72 -30.60 2.52
N GLU A 39 5.39 -31.38 1.68
CA GLU A 39 6.81 -31.21 1.36
C GLU A 39 7.10 -29.82 0.77
N PHE A 40 6.27 -29.39 -0.19
CA PHE A 40 6.41 -28.09 -0.83
C PHE A 40 6.09 -26.94 0.14
N LYS A 41 5.07 -27.10 0.99
CA LYS A 41 4.72 -26.14 2.05
C LYS A 41 5.87 -25.94 3.04
N ASN A 42 6.51 -27.03 3.47
CA ASN A 42 7.64 -27.00 4.40
C ASN A 42 8.87 -26.34 3.75
N ALA A 43 9.21 -26.74 2.53
CA ALA A 43 10.31 -26.13 1.77
C ALA A 43 10.11 -24.62 1.55
N LEU A 44 8.87 -24.20 1.23
CA LEU A 44 8.53 -22.78 1.15
C LEU A 44 8.73 -22.09 2.50
N GLN A 45 8.20 -22.66 3.60
CA GLN A 45 8.32 -22.09 4.94
C GLN A 45 9.80 -21.89 5.33
N GLU A 46 10.65 -22.90 5.13
CA GLU A 46 12.08 -22.82 5.40
C GLU A 46 12.76 -21.72 4.60
N PHE A 47 12.45 -21.64 3.30
CA PHE A 47 12.96 -20.57 2.44
C PHE A 47 12.59 -19.17 2.94
N TYR A 48 11.32 -18.94 3.30
CA TYR A 48 10.87 -17.63 3.82
C TYR A 48 11.51 -17.28 5.16
N VAL A 49 11.73 -18.27 6.03
CA VAL A 49 12.43 -18.06 7.30
C VAL A 49 13.89 -17.69 7.05
N GLY A 50 14.57 -18.37 6.12
CA GLY A 50 15.94 -18.03 5.71
C GLY A 50 16.02 -16.61 5.15
N LEU A 51 15.17 -16.29 4.19
CA LEU A 51 15.10 -14.97 3.56
C LEU A 51 14.86 -13.84 4.59
N LYS A 52 13.98 -14.07 5.58
CA LYS A 52 13.75 -13.09 6.65
C LYS A 52 15.00 -12.87 7.50
N LYS A 53 15.76 -13.93 7.80
CA LYS A 53 16.99 -13.84 8.59
C LYS A 53 18.08 -13.08 7.82
N ASP A 54 18.25 -13.40 6.54
CA ASP A 54 19.24 -12.74 5.68
C ASP A 54 18.95 -11.23 5.56
N LEU A 55 17.68 -10.87 5.37
CA LEU A 55 17.25 -9.46 5.32
C LEU A 55 17.45 -8.76 6.65
N ASN A 56 17.09 -9.38 7.78
CA ASN A 56 17.35 -8.81 9.10
C ASN A 56 18.85 -8.62 9.38
N GLN A 57 19.71 -9.50 8.87
CA GLN A 57 21.16 -9.37 8.97
C GLN A 57 21.70 -8.22 8.09
N MET A 58 21.10 -8.01 6.91
CA MET A 58 21.38 -6.85 6.06
C MET A 58 20.90 -5.53 6.69
N ASP A 59 19.76 -5.53 7.38
CA ASP A 59 19.27 -4.39 8.17
C ASP A 59 20.23 -4.08 9.34
N ALA A 60 20.68 -5.11 10.07
CA ALA A 60 21.59 -4.96 11.22
C ALA A 60 22.99 -4.45 10.83
N THR A 61 23.45 -4.75 9.61
CA THR A 61 24.71 -4.22 9.06
C THR A 61 24.55 -2.82 8.45
N GLY A 62 23.34 -2.25 8.47
CA GLY A 62 23.05 -0.89 7.99
C GLY A 62 23.04 -0.74 6.46
N VAL A 63 23.05 -1.85 5.72
CA VAL A 63 23.01 -1.86 4.25
C VAL A 63 21.61 -1.49 3.74
N LEU A 64 20.58 -1.76 4.54
CA LEU A 64 19.18 -1.47 4.22
C LEU A 64 18.64 -0.30 5.06
N LYS A 65 17.76 0.50 4.45
CA LYS A 65 17.10 1.62 5.12
C LYS A 65 16.09 1.08 6.14
N ILE A 66 16.39 1.23 7.44
CA ILE A 66 15.57 0.76 8.57
C ILE A 66 14.12 1.29 8.50
N THR A 67 13.91 2.49 7.95
CA THR A 67 12.58 3.04 7.73
C THR A 67 11.97 2.52 6.43
N THR A 68 11.17 1.46 6.55
CA THR A 68 10.31 0.98 5.47
C THR A 68 9.00 1.76 5.47
N GLY A 69 8.73 2.48 4.37
CA GLY A 69 7.48 3.24 4.19
C GLY A 69 7.70 4.68 3.72
N LYS A 70 6.60 5.35 3.39
CA LYS A 70 6.60 6.80 3.12
C LYS A 70 6.47 7.53 4.44
N GLU A 71 7.28 8.55 4.67
CA GLU A 71 7.14 9.40 5.85
C GLU A 71 5.77 10.08 5.86
N PRO A 72 5.10 10.18 7.02
CA PRO A 72 3.86 10.92 7.14
C PRO A 72 4.05 12.36 6.69
N MET A 73 3.13 12.87 5.87
CA MET A 73 3.15 14.27 5.49
C MET A 73 2.86 15.13 6.71
N SER A 74 3.73 16.11 6.98
CA SER A 74 3.51 17.05 8.08
C SER A 74 2.37 18.04 7.77
N MET A 75 1.69 18.55 8.80
CA MET A 75 0.65 19.57 8.64
C MET A 75 1.20 20.85 7.96
N THR A 76 2.46 21.20 8.23
CA THR A 76 3.13 22.34 7.60
C THR A 76 3.28 22.13 6.09
N THR A 77 3.72 20.93 5.70
CA THR A 77 3.86 20.54 4.29
C THR A 77 2.50 20.53 3.57
N TYR A 78 1.47 19.97 4.21
CA TYR A 78 0.10 19.98 3.69
C TYR A 78 -0.40 21.41 3.45
N ARG A 79 -0.27 22.30 4.45
CA ARG A 79 -0.67 23.71 4.34
C ARG A 79 0.08 24.43 3.23
N LEU A 80 1.38 24.16 3.08
CA LEU A 80 2.19 24.73 2.01
C LEU A 80 1.65 24.31 0.64
N PHE A 81 1.43 23.02 0.42
CA PHE A 81 0.87 22.53 -0.85
C PHE A 81 -0.50 23.14 -1.15
N CYS A 82 -1.42 23.16 -0.19
CA CYS A 82 -2.74 23.76 -0.39
C CYS A 82 -2.66 25.26 -0.73
N LYS A 83 -1.76 26.01 -0.09
CA LYS A 83 -1.55 27.45 -0.38
C LYS A 83 -0.95 27.63 -1.78
N THR A 84 0.12 26.91 -2.12
CA THR A 84 0.75 27.00 -3.43
C THR A 84 -0.20 26.64 -4.56
N MET A 85 -1.05 25.63 -4.37
CA MET A 85 -2.07 25.26 -5.35
C MET A 85 -3.21 26.28 -5.46
N MET A 86 -3.56 26.95 -4.36
CA MET A 86 -4.61 27.98 -4.33
C MET A 86 -4.22 29.25 -5.08
N PHE A 87 -2.95 29.66 -5.01
CA PHE A 87 -2.44 30.88 -5.65
C PHE A 87 -1.94 30.67 -7.09
N SER A 88 -2.20 29.51 -7.70
CA SER A 88 -1.80 29.23 -9.07
C SER A 88 -2.98 29.26 -10.02
N ASP A 89 -2.80 29.83 -11.20
CA ASP A 89 -3.83 29.88 -12.25
C ASP A 89 -3.97 28.55 -13.02
N LYS A 90 -3.21 27.51 -12.65
CA LYS A 90 -3.26 26.21 -13.32
C LYS A 90 -4.52 25.44 -12.90
N ARG A 91 -5.39 25.14 -13.86
CA ARG A 91 -6.61 24.33 -13.64
C ARG A 91 -6.33 22.99 -12.93
N ASN A 92 -5.22 22.33 -13.25
CA ASN A 92 -4.83 21.07 -12.61
C ASN A 92 -4.62 21.21 -11.10
N TYR A 93 -4.22 22.40 -10.62
CA TYR A 93 -3.99 22.65 -9.20
C TYR A 93 -5.30 22.81 -8.42
N ILE A 94 -6.38 23.25 -9.08
CA ILE A 94 -7.72 23.27 -8.47
C ILE A 94 -8.13 21.84 -8.12
N PHE A 95 -8.04 20.92 -9.09
CA PHE A 95 -8.37 19.52 -8.86
C PHE A 95 -7.44 18.88 -7.83
N ALA A 96 -6.11 19.05 -7.98
CA ALA A 96 -5.13 18.47 -7.06
C ALA A 96 -5.35 18.95 -5.61
N ARG A 97 -5.68 20.24 -5.43
CA ARG A 97 -6.00 20.80 -4.11
C ARG A 97 -7.26 20.18 -3.53
N THR A 98 -8.35 20.11 -4.30
CA THR A 98 -9.60 19.50 -3.83
C THR A 98 -9.40 18.03 -3.47
N PHE A 99 -8.70 17.28 -4.31
CA PHE A 99 -8.36 15.88 -4.06
C PHE A 99 -7.53 15.71 -2.77
N LEU A 100 -6.51 16.54 -2.58
CA LEU A 100 -5.67 16.51 -1.38
C LEU A 100 -6.48 16.86 -0.11
N ILE A 101 -7.36 17.85 -0.19
CA ILE A 101 -8.27 18.24 0.91
C ILE A 101 -9.19 17.07 1.27
N ILE A 102 -9.78 16.39 0.29
CA ILE A 102 -10.64 15.22 0.53
C ILE A 102 -9.86 14.09 1.19
N CYS A 103 -8.69 13.74 0.65
CA CYS A 103 -7.82 12.71 1.21
C CYS A 103 -7.44 13.01 2.66
N TRP A 104 -7.11 14.28 2.95
CA TRP A 104 -6.68 14.71 4.28
C TRP A 104 -7.83 14.76 5.30
N ASN A 105 -8.98 15.34 4.94
CA ASN A 105 -10.10 15.47 5.89
C ASN A 105 -10.77 14.12 6.19
N LEU A 106 -10.87 13.23 5.20
CA LEU A 106 -11.46 11.90 5.39
C LEU A 106 -10.45 10.84 5.83
N MET A 107 -9.17 11.20 5.94
CA MET A 107 -8.06 10.27 6.21
C MET A 107 -8.10 9.03 5.30
N CYS A 108 -8.53 9.22 4.04
CA CYS A 108 -8.79 8.13 3.11
C CYS A 108 -7.61 7.95 2.14
N ARG A 109 -7.49 6.73 1.58
CA ARG A 109 -6.50 6.45 0.54
C ARG A 109 -6.92 7.06 -0.78
N ALA A 110 -5.97 7.33 -1.66
CA ALA A 110 -6.23 7.84 -3.02
C ALA A 110 -7.30 7.03 -3.77
N GLY A 111 -7.24 5.69 -3.69
CA GLY A 111 -8.24 4.80 -4.32
C GLY A 111 -9.66 4.94 -3.75
N ASN A 112 -9.80 5.34 -2.48
CA ASN A 112 -11.10 5.64 -1.91
C ASN A 112 -11.57 7.03 -2.34
N ALA A 113 -10.66 8.01 -2.39
CA ALA A 113 -11.00 9.37 -2.81
C ALA A 113 -11.41 9.43 -4.29
N GLU A 114 -10.76 8.67 -5.17
CA GLU A 114 -11.08 8.64 -6.61
C GLU A 114 -12.41 7.93 -6.93
N SER A 115 -12.86 7.04 -6.05
CA SER A 115 -14.12 6.30 -6.22
C SER A 115 -15.33 7.05 -5.63
N ILE A 116 -15.14 8.25 -5.08
CA ILE A 116 -16.26 9.10 -4.63
C ILE A 116 -17.05 9.56 -5.85
N GLN A 117 -18.34 9.28 -5.85
CA GLN A 117 -19.29 9.70 -6.89
C GLN A 117 -20.25 10.75 -6.32
N PHE A 118 -20.94 11.48 -7.20
CA PHE A 118 -21.90 12.50 -6.78
C PHE A 118 -23.01 11.96 -5.88
N ASN A 119 -23.49 10.74 -6.13
CA ASN A 119 -24.53 10.10 -5.31
C ASN A 119 -24.05 9.72 -3.89
N HIS A 120 -22.73 9.76 -3.65
CA HIS A 120 -22.15 9.50 -2.33
C HIS A 120 -22.03 10.77 -1.48
N MET A 121 -22.33 11.94 -2.06
CA MET A 121 -22.19 13.22 -1.39
C MET A 121 -23.55 13.76 -0.98
N CYS A 122 -23.68 14.20 0.27
CA CYS A 122 -24.81 15.02 0.69
C CYS A 122 -24.32 16.21 1.49
N TRP A 123 -25.07 17.31 1.42
CA TRP A 123 -24.84 18.45 2.28
C TRP A 123 -25.69 18.29 3.53
N ASN A 124 -25.07 18.35 4.71
CA ASN A 124 -25.77 18.32 5.98
C ASN A 124 -25.34 19.51 6.83
N GLU A 125 -26.30 20.40 7.13
CA GLU A 125 -26.10 21.64 7.89
C GLU A 125 -24.89 22.47 7.39
N ASP A 126 -23.73 22.33 8.04
CA ASP A 126 -22.51 23.09 7.81
C ASP A 126 -21.37 22.28 7.17
N HIS A 127 -21.59 21.00 6.86
CA HIS A 127 -20.55 20.11 6.35
C HIS A 127 -21.00 19.26 5.16
N LEU A 128 -20.01 18.95 4.31
CA LEU A 128 -20.16 17.97 3.23
C LEU A 128 -19.96 16.56 3.81
N GLN A 129 -20.99 15.73 3.73
CA GLN A 129 -20.93 14.32 4.09
C GLN A 129 -20.61 13.46 2.86
N ILE A 130 -19.76 12.45 3.07
CA ILE A 130 -19.33 11.51 2.03
C ILE A 130 -19.53 10.08 2.53
N PHE A 131 -20.36 9.31 1.83
CA PHE A 131 -20.67 7.92 2.15
C PHE A 131 -19.77 6.98 1.34
N PHE A 132 -18.95 6.17 2.03
CA PHE A 132 -18.18 5.12 1.36
C PHE A 132 -18.99 3.82 1.28
N ALA A 133 -19.24 3.34 0.06
CA ALA A 133 -19.91 2.05 -0.16
C ALA A 133 -19.10 0.86 0.37
N HIS A 134 -17.78 0.96 0.33
CA HIS A 134 -16.86 -0.03 0.85
C HIS A 134 -15.85 0.65 1.78
N SER A 135 -15.97 0.40 3.08
CA SER A 135 -14.91 0.69 4.05
C SER A 135 -14.08 -0.58 4.26
N LYS A 136 -12.78 -0.41 4.55
CA LYS A 136 -12.04 -1.55 5.11
C LYS A 136 -12.66 -1.87 6.47
N THR A 137 -13.18 -3.08 6.62
CA THR A 137 -13.46 -3.67 7.93
C THR A 137 -12.12 -4.15 8.51
N ASP A 138 -11.86 -3.80 9.76
CA ASP A 138 -10.65 -4.22 10.49
C ASP A 138 -10.71 -5.72 10.83
#